data_AF-A0A7X8BXT5-F1
#
_entry.id   AF-A0A7X8BXT5-F1
#
_cell.length_a   1.000
_cell.length_b   1.000
_cell.length_c   1.000
_cell.angle_alpha   90.00
_cell.angle_beta   90.00
_cell.angle_gamma   90.00
#
_symmetry.space_group_name_H-M   'P 1'
#
loop_
_entity.id
_entity.type
_entity.pdbx_description
1 polymer ?
#
loop_
_entity_poly.entity_id
_entity_poly.type
_entity_poly.pdbx_seq_one_letter_code
_entity_poly.pdbx_strand_id
1 'polypeptide(L)'
;MRKVSRKQYFLTGSLLLVFSILLSEKTAYSQSPLTNIVFYKVYNDFGVVSYAEQKGYLDEKIAESLLSPKLATDVKAAIINALSFEILGKDNSVRFIRFLKEKYKLENIEYHLDTLTADELFCLGYLTVMDDYFVPEAGFPYFDKALQKNPKSFTIHTIYALSMAQQLFLFDKCRAWKTVNNELTNPELTDLMLPEAIDLIRTFINVYSEDCP
;
A
#
# COMPACT_ATOMS: atom_id res chain seq x y z
N MET A 1 -34.75 23.71 -73.69
CA MET A 1 -33.59 24.35 -73.01
C MET A 1 -33.31 23.60 -71.71
N ARG A 2 -32.10 23.04 -71.56
CA ARG A 2 -31.67 22.26 -70.39
C ARG A 2 -31.50 23.15 -69.15
N LYS A 3 -32.01 22.72 -67.99
CA LYS A 3 -31.50 23.15 -66.67
C LYS A 3 -31.26 21.93 -65.77
N VAL A 4 -30.01 21.48 -65.85
CA VAL A 4 -29.09 21.05 -64.80
C VAL A 4 -29.67 20.52 -63.49
N SER A 5 -29.35 19.24 -63.22
CA SER A 5 -29.47 18.52 -61.95
C SER A 5 -28.65 19.17 -60.82
N ARG A 6 -29.16 19.12 -59.59
CA ARG A 6 -28.32 19.09 -58.39
C ARG A 6 -28.72 17.91 -57.50
N LYS A 7 -27.95 16.84 -57.65
CA LYS A 7 -27.81 15.77 -56.67
C LYS A 7 -27.24 16.32 -55.36
N GLN A 8 -27.83 15.83 -54.26
CA GLN A 8 -27.15 15.33 -53.05
C GLN A 8 -26.00 16.17 -52.49
N TYR A 9 -26.30 17.11 -51.59
CA TYR A 9 -25.36 17.58 -50.58
C TYR A 9 -26.11 17.95 -49.29
N PHE A 10 -26.66 16.95 -48.61
CA PHE A 10 -27.15 17.09 -47.23
C PHE A 10 -26.97 15.76 -46.49
N LEU A 11 -25.74 15.25 -46.42
CA LEU A 11 -25.42 14.08 -45.59
C LEU A 11 -23.92 13.89 -45.34
N THR A 12 -23.14 14.97 -45.28
CA THR A 12 -21.70 14.90 -44.95
C THR A 12 -21.31 15.71 -43.73
N GLY A 13 -22.21 16.51 -43.15
CA GLY A 13 -21.92 17.33 -41.97
C GLY A 13 -22.02 16.58 -40.63
N SER A 14 -22.73 15.45 -40.59
CA SER A 14 -23.07 14.78 -39.31
C SER A 14 -22.27 13.51 -39.04
N LEU A 15 -21.43 13.05 -39.97
CA LEU A 15 -20.64 11.82 -39.80
C LEU A 15 -19.20 12.08 -39.33
N LEU A 16 -18.71 13.31 -39.45
CA LEU A 16 -17.34 13.69 -39.07
C LEU A 16 -17.20 14.14 -37.61
N LEU A 17 -18.30 14.41 -36.91
CA LEU A 17 -18.26 14.83 -35.50
C LEU A 17 -18.33 13.66 -34.51
N VAL A 18 -18.66 12.46 -34.99
CA VAL A 18 -18.78 11.24 -34.16
C VAL A 18 -17.45 10.48 -34.05
N PHE A 19 -16.45 10.82 -34.88
CA PHE A 19 -15.15 10.12 -34.89
C PHE A 19 -14.06 10.79 -34.03
N SER A 20 -14.33 11.98 -33.47
CA SER A 20 -13.35 12.72 -32.66
C SER A 20 -13.42 12.40 -31.16
N ILE A 21 -14.28 11.46 -30.76
CA ILE A 21 -14.30 10.87 -29.41
C ILE A 21 -13.74 9.46 -29.50
N LEU A 22 -12.62 9.29 -30.20
CA LEU A 22 -11.73 8.17 -29.92
C LEU A 22 -10.99 8.52 -28.64
N LEU A 23 -11.64 8.11 -27.56
CA LEU A 23 -11.20 8.10 -26.18
C LEU A 23 -9.71 7.77 -26.10
N SER A 24 -8.91 8.81 -25.86
CA SER A 24 -7.68 8.63 -25.10
C SER A 24 -8.13 8.28 -23.68
N GLU A 25 -8.37 6.99 -23.41
CA GLU A 25 -8.36 6.48 -22.05
C GLU A 25 -6.92 6.62 -21.53
N LYS A 26 -6.50 7.84 -21.23
CA LYS A 26 -5.46 8.03 -20.25
C LYS A 26 -6.11 7.59 -18.95
N THR A 27 -6.00 6.31 -18.64
CA THR A 27 -6.34 5.76 -17.34
C THR A 27 -5.56 6.57 -16.33
N ALA A 28 -6.22 7.58 -15.74
CA ALA A 28 -5.68 8.30 -14.62
C ALA A 28 -5.62 7.28 -13.50
N TYR A 29 -4.49 6.60 -13.38
CA TYR A 29 -4.24 5.66 -12.29
C TYR A 29 -4.09 6.48 -11.01
N SER A 30 -5.23 6.84 -10.41
CA SER A 30 -5.37 7.42 -9.08
C SER A 30 -5.66 6.33 -8.04
N GLN A 31 -5.28 5.09 -8.37
CA GLN A 31 -5.46 3.98 -7.45
C GLN A 31 -4.42 4.11 -6.35
N SER A 32 -4.86 4.04 -5.10
CA SER A 32 -4.01 4.14 -3.91
C SER A 32 -3.00 2.99 -3.86
N PRO A 33 -1.67 3.26 -3.81
CA PRO A 33 -0.66 2.21 -3.81
C PRO A 33 -0.66 1.34 -2.57
N LEU A 34 -1.09 1.87 -1.42
CA LEU A 34 -1.07 1.09 -0.19
C LEU A 34 -2.29 0.16 -0.06
N THR A 35 -3.44 0.59 -0.60
CA THR A 35 -4.72 -0.08 -0.34
C THR A 35 -5.22 -0.99 -1.47
N ASN A 36 -4.66 -0.86 -2.68
CA ASN A 36 -5.04 -1.69 -3.83
C ASN A 36 -4.10 -2.88 -4.10
N ILE A 37 -3.00 -2.99 -3.37
CA ILE A 37 -2.10 -4.15 -3.48
C ILE A 37 -2.53 -5.21 -2.46
N VAL A 38 -3.14 -6.28 -2.95
CA VAL A 38 -3.71 -7.38 -2.14
C VAL A 38 -2.70 -8.53 -2.00
N PHE A 39 -1.49 -8.22 -1.52
CA PHE A 39 -0.39 -9.21 -1.48
C PHE A 39 -0.57 -10.28 -0.40
N TYR A 40 -1.42 -10.03 0.60
CA TYR A 40 -1.67 -11.01 1.67
C TYR A 40 -2.19 -12.36 1.15
N LYS A 41 -2.83 -12.39 -0.03
CA LYS A 41 -3.36 -13.61 -0.65
C LYS A 41 -2.30 -14.66 -0.93
N VAL A 42 -1.06 -14.24 -1.13
CA VAL A 42 0.10 -15.14 -1.32
C VAL A 42 0.44 -15.88 -0.01
N TYR A 43 0.05 -15.34 1.14
CA TYR A 43 0.37 -15.88 2.47
C TYR A 43 -0.79 -16.69 3.09
N ASN A 44 -1.74 -17.19 2.29
CA ASN A 44 -2.91 -17.91 2.79
C ASN A 44 -2.59 -19.23 3.53
N ASP A 45 -1.39 -19.79 3.34
CA ASP A 45 -0.93 -20.96 4.12
C ASP A 45 -0.76 -20.62 5.61
N PHE A 46 -0.64 -19.34 5.97
CA PHE A 46 -0.67 -18.88 7.34
C PHE A 46 -2.12 -18.66 7.77
N GLY A 47 -2.67 -19.59 8.55
CA GLY A 47 -4.08 -19.52 8.98
C GLY A 47 -4.46 -18.22 9.72
N VAL A 48 -3.51 -17.48 10.30
CA VAL A 48 -3.77 -16.15 10.88
C VAL A 48 -4.01 -15.07 9.83
N VAL A 49 -3.41 -15.16 8.64
CA VAL A 49 -3.62 -14.21 7.53
C VAL A 49 -5.06 -14.32 7.04
N SER A 50 -5.53 -15.54 6.74
CA SER A 50 -6.92 -15.76 6.34
C SER A 50 -7.92 -15.41 7.45
N TYR A 51 -7.52 -15.59 8.72
CA TYR A 51 -8.32 -15.15 9.87
C TYR A 51 -8.44 -13.62 9.91
N ALA A 52 -7.34 -12.90 9.71
CA ALA A 52 -7.32 -11.43 9.67
C ALA A 52 -8.19 -10.87 8.54
N GLU A 53 -8.14 -11.49 7.35
CA GLU A 53 -9.03 -11.14 6.24
C GLU A 53 -10.51 -11.22 6.63
N GLN A 54 -10.92 -12.35 7.22
CA GLN A 54 -12.32 -12.56 7.61
C GLN A 54 -12.77 -11.64 8.74
N LYS A 55 -11.84 -11.30 9.64
CA LYS A 55 -12.11 -10.52 10.84
C LYS A 55 -12.24 -9.02 10.52
N GLY A 56 -11.35 -8.50 9.68
CA GLY A 56 -11.31 -7.09 9.28
C GLY A 56 -10.82 -6.11 10.37
N TYR A 57 -10.58 -6.57 11.60
CA TYR A 57 -10.05 -5.75 12.70
C TYR A 57 -9.11 -6.57 13.60
N LEU A 58 -8.21 -5.88 14.30
CA LEU A 58 -7.22 -6.45 15.18
C LEU A 58 -7.86 -6.91 16.50
N ASP A 59 -7.78 -8.21 16.77
CA ASP A 59 -8.15 -8.81 18.04
C ASP A 59 -6.93 -9.46 18.73
N GLU A 60 -7.18 -10.17 19.83
CA GLU A 60 -6.12 -10.81 20.62
C GLU A 60 -5.29 -11.81 19.80
N LYS A 61 -5.93 -12.69 19.03
CA LYS A 61 -5.22 -13.69 18.22
C LYS A 61 -4.31 -13.05 17.17
N ILE A 62 -4.79 -11.99 16.53
CA ILE A 62 -4.02 -11.23 15.54
C ILE A 62 -2.87 -10.48 16.23
N ALA A 63 -3.15 -9.83 17.36
CA ALA A 63 -2.14 -9.11 18.14
C ALA A 63 -1.01 -10.03 18.63
N GLU A 64 -1.34 -11.19 19.19
CA GLU A 64 -0.38 -12.20 19.62
C GLU A 64 0.54 -12.63 18.46
N SER A 65 -0.03 -12.77 17.26
CA SER A 65 0.72 -13.14 16.06
C SER A 65 1.67 -12.02 15.62
N LEU A 66 1.23 -10.76 15.65
CA LEU A 66 2.07 -9.59 15.35
C LEU A 66 3.18 -9.39 16.40
N LEU A 67 2.91 -9.69 17.67
CA LEU A 67 3.87 -9.60 18.78
C LEU A 67 4.83 -10.80 18.87
N SER A 68 4.58 -11.87 18.12
CA SER A 68 5.37 -13.09 18.14
C SER A 68 6.72 -12.88 17.45
N PRO A 69 7.86 -13.16 18.12
CA PRO A 69 9.17 -13.14 17.48
C PRO A 69 9.41 -14.33 16.54
N LYS A 70 8.50 -15.32 16.53
CA LYS A 70 8.61 -16.50 15.66
C LYS A 70 8.06 -16.25 14.26
N LEU A 71 7.26 -15.20 14.08
CA LEU A 71 6.64 -14.87 12.82
C LEU A 71 7.53 -13.87 12.08
N ALA A 72 7.84 -14.16 10.81
CA ALA A 72 8.65 -13.29 9.98
C ALA A 72 7.93 -11.96 9.67
N THR A 73 8.72 -10.92 9.43
CA THR A 73 8.22 -9.54 9.22
C THR A 73 7.30 -9.44 8.00
N ASP A 74 7.56 -10.19 6.93
CA ASP A 74 6.74 -10.26 5.72
C ASP A 74 5.35 -10.88 5.98
N VAL A 75 5.27 -11.91 6.82
CA VAL A 75 3.99 -12.49 7.24
C VAL A 75 3.22 -11.51 8.14
N LYS A 76 3.91 -10.77 9.01
CA LYS A 76 3.27 -9.68 9.79
C LYS A 76 2.71 -8.59 8.88
N ALA A 77 3.44 -8.23 7.83
CA ALA A 77 2.96 -7.31 6.80
C ALA A 77 1.71 -7.86 6.10
N ALA A 78 1.70 -9.15 5.76
CA ALA A 78 0.55 -9.81 5.14
C ALA A 78 -0.68 -9.83 6.06
N ILE A 79 -0.51 -10.06 7.37
CA ILE A 79 -1.61 -9.96 8.34
C ILE A 79 -2.25 -8.57 8.31
N ILE A 80 -1.43 -7.51 8.33
CA ILE A 80 -1.93 -6.13 8.33
C ILE A 80 -2.59 -5.77 6.99
N ASN A 81 -2.01 -6.21 5.87
CA ASN A 81 -2.63 -6.05 4.55
C ASN A 81 -3.98 -6.80 4.45
N ALA A 82 -4.10 -7.97 5.09
CA ALA A 82 -5.35 -8.74 5.16
C ALA A 82 -6.43 -8.07 6.01
N LEU A 83 -6.06 -7.38 7.09
CA LEU A 83 -7.00 -6.56 7.86
C LEU A 83 -7.67 -5.49 6.97
N SER A 84 -6.98 -5.03 5.91
CA SER A 84 -7.44 -4.01 4.97
C SER A 84 -7.78 -2.68 5.66
N PHE A 85 -8.28 -1.73 4.88
CA PHE A 85 -8.63 -0.37 5.31
C PHE A 85 -10.15 -0.16 5.26
N GLU A 86 -10.61 0.94 5.84
CA GLU A 86 -11.97 1.46 5.67
C GLU A 86 -11.91 2.96 5.35
N ILE A 87 -12.87 3.47 4.57
CA ILE A 87 -12.89 4.90 4.17
C ILE A 87 -13.06 5.81 5.40
N LEU A 88 -13.82 5.37 6.39
CA LEU A 88 -14.01 6.10 7.65
C LEU A 88 -12.87 5.85 8.66
N GLY A 89 -11.84 5.13 8.24
CA GLY A 89 -10.71 4.72 9.07
C GLY A 89 -10.99 3.52 9.97
N LYS A 90 -9.94 3.06 10.65
CA LYS A 90 -9.97 1.98 11.63
C LYS A 90 -9.25 2.39 12.92
N ASP A 91 -9.28 1.53 13.92
CA ASP A 91 -8.64 1.74 15.23
C ASP A 91 -7.64 0.62 15.58
N ASN A 92 -7.11 -0.09 14.57
CA ASN A 92 -6.26 -1.25 14.80
C ASN A 92 -4.92 -0.87 15.46
N SER A 93 -4.34 0.29 15.14
CA SER A 93 -3.15 0.83 15.79
C SER A 93 -3.40 1.10 17.27
N VAL A 94 -4.55 1.70 17.63
CA VAL A 94 -4.96 1.96 19.02
C VAL A 94 -5.12 0.65 19.78
N ARG A 95 -5.74 -0.37 19.15
CA ARG A 95 -5.86 -1.71 19.73
C ARG A 95 -4.49 -2.35 19.94
N PHE A 96 -3.59 -2.24 18.97
CA PHE A 96 -2.24 -2.79 19.06
C PHE A 96 -1.42 -2.12 20.18
N ILE A 97 -1.55 -0.80 20.34
CA ILE A 97 -0.94 -0.06 21.45
C ILE A 97 -1.38 -0.65 22.80
N ARG A 98 -2.64 -1.04 22.98
CA ARG A 98 -3.10 -1.69 24.23
C ARG A 98 -2.35 -2.99 24.50
N PHE A 99 -2.15 -3.84 23.50
CA PHE A 99 -1.38 -5.08 23.66
C PHE A 99 0.10 -4.82 23.96
N LEU A 100 0.70 -3.79 23.33
CA LEU A 100 2.06 -3.36 23.65
C LEU A 100 2.18 -2.87 25.10
N LYS A 101 1.24 -2.04 25.56
CA LYS A 101 1.17 -1.58 26.98
C LYS A 101 1.12 -2.76 27.93
N GLU A 102 0.30 -3.77 27.64
CA GLU A 102 0.16 -4.97 28.46
C GLU A 102 1.42 -5.85 28.45
N LYS A 103 2.07 -6.02 27.29
CA LYS A 103 3.32 -6.78 27.13
C LYS A 103 4.47 -6.16 27.92
N TYR A 104 4.63 -4.84 27.81
CA TYR A 104 5.76 -4.12 28.42
C TYR A 104 5.45 -3.51 29.80
N LYS A 105 4.20 -3.61 30.28
CA LYS A 105 3.73 -2.98 31.53
C LYS A 105 3.95 -1.47 31.54
N LEU A 106 3.59 -0.80 30.43
CA LEU A 106 3.76 0.63 30.23
C LEU A 106 2.41 1.35 30.14
N GLU A 107 2.32 2.56 30.69
CA GLU A 107 1.11 3.39 30.57
C GLU A 107 1.04 4.16 29.25
N ASN A 108 2.20 4.55 28.70
CA ASN A 108 2.29 5.29 27.44
C ASN A 108 3.44 4.76 26.57
N ILE A 109 3.10 4.16 25.43
CA ILE A 109 4.07 3.57 24.49
C ILE A 109 4.88 4.63 23.75
N GLU A 110 4.32 5.81 23.48
CA GLU A 110 4.96 6.86 22.68
C GLU A 110 6.25 7.39 23.35
N TYR A 111 6.32 7.40 24.68
CA TYR A 111 7.53 7.77 25.42
C TYR A 111 8.57 6.65 25.54
N HIS A 112 8.25 5.45 25.04
CA HIS A 112 9.06 4.25 25.24
C HIS A 112 9.29 3.47 23.95
N LEU A 113 9.21 4.12 22.79
CA LEU A 113 9.42 3.44 21.51
C LEU A 113 10.81 2.77 21.37
N ASP A 114 11.79 3.11 22.21
CA ASP A 114 13.10 2.42 22.25
C ASP A 114 13.04 1.01 22.81
N THR A 115 12.03 0.69 23.63
CA THR A 115 11.87 -0.65 24.21
C THR A 115 11.27 -1.64 23.21
N LEU A 116 10.60 -1.14 22.17
CA LEU A 116 9.99 -1.95 21.13
C LEU A 116 11.03 -2.53 20.17
N THR A 117 10.73 -3.70 19.64
CA THR A 117 11.48 -4.36 18.57
C THR A 117 11.24 -3.67 17.22
N ALA A 118 12.10 -3.93 16.24
CA ALA A 118 11.91 -3.42 14.88
C ALA A 118 10.55 -3.85 14.30
N ASP A 119 10.17 -5.12 14.49
CA ASP A 119 8.90 -5.66 14.01
C ASP A 119 7.68 -5.01 14.67
N GLU A 120 7.73 -4.71 15.96
CA GLU A 120 6.61 -4.07 16.67
C GLU A 120 6.42 -2.62 16.22
N LEU A 121 7.53 -1.90 16.04
CA LEU A 121 7.50 -0.55 15.46
C LEU A 121 6.99 -0.58 14.02
N PHE A 122 7.44 -1.55 13.23
CA PHE A 122 6.94 -1.78 11.88
C PHE A 122 5.43 -2.04 11.87
N CYS A 123 4.95 -2.96 12.71
CA CYS A 123 3.51 -3.28 12.79
C CYS A 123 2.70 -2.06 13.23
N LEU A 124 3.18 -1.32 14.24
CA LEU A 124 2.51 -0.11 14.71
C LEU A 124 2.46 0.96 13.61
N GLY A 125 3.56 1.18 12.89
CA GLY A 125 3.62 2.09 11.75
C GLY A 125 2.63 1.71 10.66
N TYR A 126 2.66 0.45 10.21
CA TYR A 126 1.79 0.01 9.13
C TYR A 126 0.31 0.03 9.52
N LEU A 127 -0.04 -0.40 10.73
CA LEU A 127 -1.40 -0.27 11.25
C LEU A 127 -1.86 1.19 11.33
N THR A 128 -0.99 2.11 11.74
CA THR A 128 -1.30 3.54 11.82
C THR A 128 -1.63 4.11 10.44
N VAL A 129 -0.83 3.75 9.42
CA VAL A 129 -1.12 4.17 8.04
C VAL A 129 -2.39 3.52 7.50
N MET A 130 -2.67 2.26 7.85
CA MET A 130 -3.88 1.57 7.38
C MET A 130 -5.15 2.04 8.08
N ASP A 131 -5.03 2.55 9.32
CA ASP A 131 -6.14 3.18 10.05
C ASP A 131 -6.56 4.52 9.44
N ASP A 132 -5.60 5.31 8.92
CA ASP A 132 -5.87 6.54 8.16
C ASP A 132 -4.87 6.72 7.01
N TYR A 133 -5.18 6.11 5.87
CA TYR A 133 -4.32 6.14 4.67
C TYR A 133 -4.35 7.48 3.92
N PHE A 134 -5.18 8.43 4.36
CA PHE A 134 -5.15 9.81 3.87
C PHE A 134 -4.05 10.64 4.55
N VAL A 135 -3.58 10.21 5.72
CA VAL A 135 -2.52 10.87 6.50
C VAL A 135 -1.39 9.85 6.80
N PRO A 136 -0.72 9.31 5.77
CA PRO A 136 0.27 8.26 5.96
C PRO A 136 1.47 8.68 6.82
N GLU A 137 1.76 9.98 6.89
CA GLU A 137 2.85 10.53 7.70
C GLU A 137 2.73 10.24 9.20
N ALA A 138 1.51 9.96 9.70
CA ALA A 138 1.30 9.56 11.08
C ALA A 138 2.03 8.26 11.45
N GLY A 139 2.27 7.37 10.47
CA GLY A 139 3.01 6.13 10.67
C GLY A 139 4.53 6.25 10.54
N PHE A 140 5.04 7.32 9.94
CA PHE A 140 6.46 7.44 9.55
C PHE A 140 7.44 7.40 10.72
N PRO A 141 7.18 8.06 11.88
CA PRO A 141 8.08 7.97 13.03
C PRO A 141 8.33 6.53 13.51
N TYR A 142 7.33 5.65 13.37
CA TYR A 142 7.47 4.25 13.74
C TYR A 142 8.32 3.48 12.71
N PHE A 143 8.12 3.73 11.41
CA PHE A 143 8.96 3.12 10.36
C PHE A 143 10.42 3.57 10.46
N ASP A 144 10.69 4.86 10.66
CA ASP A 144 12.05 5.39 10.84
C ASP A 144 12.78 4.66 11.97
N LYS A 145 12.08 4.44 13.09
CA LYS A 145 12.62 3.76 14.27
C LYS A 145 12.75 2.26 14.07
N ALA A 146 11.84 1.64 13.32
CA ALA A 146 11.96 0.25 12.89
C ALA A 146 13.22 0.05 12.04
N LEU A 147 13.48 0.94 11.08
CA LEU A 147 14.66 0.91 10.23
C LEU A 147 15.97 1.25 10.97
N GLN A 148 15.93 2.10 11.99
CA GLN A 148 17.10 2.28 12.87
C GLN A 148 17.50 0.97 13.56
N LYS A 149 16.54 0.11 13.91
CA LYS A 149 16.76 -1.17 14.59
C LYS A 149 17.00 -2.32 13.63
N ASN A 150 16.42 -2.30 12.43
CA ASN A 150 16.64 -3.29 11.38
C ASN A 150 16.80 -2.60 10.01
N PRO A 151 17.98 -2.01 9.73
CA PRO A 151 18.19 -1.17 8.55
C PRO A 151 18.24 -1.95 7.23
N LYS A 152 18.30 -3.28 7.28
CA LYS A 152 18.37 -4.14 6.09
C LYS A 152 17.07 -4.85 5.78
N SER A 153 16.01 -4.70 6.58
CA SER A 153 14.75 -5.40 6.32
C SER A 153 14.08 -4.93 5.04
N PHE A 154 14.04 -5.81 4.04
CA PHE A 154 13.36 -5.56 2.78
C PHE A 154 11.88 -5.22 2.98
N THR A 155 11.18 -5.97 3.85
CA THR A 155 9.77 -5.74 4.14
C THR A 155 9.53 -4.35 4.72
N ILE A 156 10.31 -3.93 5.73
CA ILE A 156 10.10 -2.63 6.38
C ILE A 156 10.33 -1.50 5.37
N HIS A 157 11.42 -1.56 4.60
CA HIS A 157 11.73 -0.59 3.54
C HIS A 157 10.62 -0.53 2.50
N THR A 158 10.17 -1.67 1.99
CA THR A 158 9.15 -1.74 0.92
C THR A 158 7.81 -1.17 1.37
N ILE A 159 7.32 -1.56 2.56
CA ILE A 159 6.02 -1.07 3.07
C ILE A 159 6.11 0.41 3.47
N TYR A 160 7.24 0.86 4.02
CA TYR A 160 7.44 2.29 4.27
C TYR A 160 7.46 3.09 2.97
N ALA A 161 8.15 2.58 1.94
CA ALA A 161 8.16 3.20 0.61
C ALA A 161 6.77 3.26 -0.02
N LEU A 162 5.95 2.22 0.13
CA LEU A 162 4.53 2.25 -0.30
C LEU A 162 3.73 3.30 0.48
N SER A 163 4.00 3.47 1.77
CA SER A 163 3.36 4.49 2.61
C SER A 163 3.77 5.91 2.20
N MET A 164 5.03 6.11 1.80
CA MET A 164 5.47 7.37 1.18
C MET A 164 4.84 7.59 -0.20
N ALA A 165 4.75 6.55 -1.02
CA ALA A 165 4.08 6.61 -2.32
C ALA A 165 2.60 6.97 -2.19
N GLN A 166 1.94 6.53 -1.10
CA GLN A 166 0.57 6.91 -0.76
C GLN A 166 0.38 8.43 -0.61
N GLN A 167 1.40 9.15 -0.14
CA GLN A 167 1.36 10.61 -0.06
C GLN A 167 1.56 11.28 -1.43
N LEU A 168 2.29 10.61 -2.33
CA LEU A 168 2.80 11.19 -3.57
C LEU A 168 1.92 10.90 -4.80
N PHE A 169 1.19 9.78 -4.85
CA PHE A 169 0.61 9.24 -6.08
C PHE A 169 -0.42 10.15 -6.78
N LEU A 170 -0.99 11.13 -6.08
CA LEU A 170 -1.89 12.13 -6.68
C LEU A 170 -1.16 13.32 -7.30
N PHE A 171 0.08 13.58 -6.91
CA PHE A 171 0.80 14.82 -7.26
C PHE A 171 2.10 14.56 -8.03
N ASP A 172 2.81 13.47 -7.74
CA ASP A 172 4.09 13.12 -8.33
C ASP A 172 4.23 11.59 -8.41
N LYS A 173 3.58 11.02 -9.42
CA LYS A 173 3.57 9.57 -9.69
C LYS A 173 4.95 9.05 -10.04
N CYS A 174 5.77 9.82 -10.76
CA CYS A 174 7.14 9.40 -11.05
C CYS A 174 7.95 9.25 -9.76
N ARG A 175 7.84 10.19 -8.82
CA ARG A 175 8.49 10.07 -7.52
C ARG A 175 7.88 8.93 -6.70
N ALA A 176 6.57 8.73 -6.72
CA ALA A 176 5.92 7.60 -6.05
C ALA A 176 6.50 6.25 -6.56
N TRP A 177 6.64 6.10 -7.88
CA TRP A 177 7.29 4.94 -8.49
C TRP A 177 8.74 4.79 -8.07
N LYS A 178 9.56 5.83 -8.22
CA LYS A 178 11.00 5.79 -7.87
C LYS A 178 11.20 5.39 -6.41
N THR A 179 10.41 5.96 -5.50
CA THR A 179 10.48 5.67 -4.06
C THR A 179 10.35 4.18 -3.78
N VAL A 180 9.37 3.50 -4.36
CA VAL A 180 9.16 2.06 -4.14
C VAL A 180 10.13 1.22 -4.97
N ASN A 181 10.34 1.57 -6.24
CA ASN A 181 11.20 0.79 -7.15
C ASN A 181 12.66 0.76 -6.68
N ASN A 182 13.15 1.83 -6.05
CA ASN A 182 14.47 1.85 -5.44
C ASN A 182 14.62 0.74 -4.39
N GLU A 183 13.64 0.55 -3.52
CA GLU A 183 13.69 -0.51 -2.51
C GLU A 183 13.51 -1.91 -3.12
N LEU A 184 12.61 -2.05 -4.10
CA LEU A 184 12.40 -3.31 -4.83
C LEU A 184 13.61 -3.80 -5.64
N THR A 185 14.60 -2.94 -5.85
CA THR A 185 15.83 -3.22 -6.62
C THR A 185 17.10 -3.06 -5.81
N ASN A 186 16.98 -2.77 -4.51
CA ASN A 186 18.12 -2.57 -3.62
C ASN A 186 18.74 -3.91 -3.22
N PRO A 187 19.99 -4.22 -3.65
CA PRO A 187 20.62 -5.51 -3.36
C PRO A 187 21.11 -5.64 -1.92
N GLU A 188 21.15 -4.55 -1.16
CA GLU A 188 21.62 -4.54 0.24
C GLU A 188 20.54 -4.98 1.24
N LEU A 189 19.28 -5.05 0.79
CA LEU A 189 18.15 -5.45 1.61
C LEU A 189 18.04 -6.98 1.68
N THR A 190 17.70 -7.48 2.85
CA THR A 190 17.57 -8.90 3.20
C THR A 190 16.16 -9.22 3.70
N ASP A 191 15.89 -10.49 3.97
CA ASP A 191 14.58 -10.95 4.48
C ASP A 191 13.44 -10.59 3.50
N LEU A 192 13.62 -11.00 2.24
CA LEU A 192 12.70 -10.72 1.16
C LEU A 192 11.30 -11.28 1.46
N MET A 193 10.28 -10.54 1.04
CA MET A 193 8.91 -11.06 0.95
C MET A 193 8.86 -12.21 -0.07
N LEU A 194 7.79 -13.03 -0.02
CA LEU A 194 7.54 -14.04 -1.06
C LEU A 194 7.61 -13.41 -2.46
N PRO A 195 8.29 -14.06 -3.44
CA PRO A 195 8.48 -13.50 -4.78
C PRO A 195 7.18 -13.05 -5.45
N GLU A 196 6.10 -13.81 -5.29
CA GLU A 196 4.79 -13.48 -5.85
C GLU A 196 4.19 -12.22 -5.21
N ALA A 197 4.46 -11.96 -3.93
CA ALA A 197 4.07 -10.72 -3.28
C ALA A 197 4.88 -9.53 -3.80
N ILE A 198 6.18 -9.72 -4.02
CA ILE A 198 7.06 -8.71 -4.65
C ILE A 198 6.57 -8.39 -6.06
N ASP A 199 6.19 -9.39 -6.84
CA ASP A 199 5.69 -9.22 -8.20
C ASP A 199 4.37 -8.46 -8.25
N LEU A 200 3.46 -8.72 -7.30
CA LEU A 200 2.22 -7.93 -7.16
C LEU A 200 2.52 -6.46 -6.88
N ILE A 201 3.44 -6.18 -5.94
CA ILE A 201 3.84 -4.80 -5.60
C ILE A 201 4.49 -4.13 -6.81
N ARG A 202 5.43 -4.81 -7.46
CA ARG A 202 6.16 -4.31 -8.64
C ARG A 202 5.23 -4.03 -9.80
N THR A 203 4.33 -4.95 -10.09
CA THR A 203 3.34 -4.82 -11.18
C THR A 203 2.46 -3.60 -10.94
N PHE A 204 1.95 -3.43 -9.72
CA PHE A 204 1.12 -2.29 -9.38
C PHE A 204 1.89 -0.98 -9.51
N ILE A 205 3.08 -0.86 -8.91
CA ILE A 205 3.78 0.42 -8.88
C ILE A 205 4.33 0.81 -10.27
N ASN A 206 4.65 -0.15 -11.12
CA ASN A 206 5.13 0.11 -12.48
C ASN A 206 4.12 0.86 -13.33
N VAL A 207 2.83 0.82 -12.99
CA VAL A 207 1.80 1.66 -13.63
C VAL A 207 2.13 3.15 -13.55
N TYR A 208 2.78 3.60 -12.46
CA TYR A 208 3.18 4.99 -12.29
C TYR A 208 4.48 5.36 -13.03
N SER A 209 5.20 4.37 -13.56
CA SER A 209 6.43 4.59 -14.33
C SER A 209 6.19 5.33 -15.65
N GLU A 210 4.97 5.24 -16.19
CA GLU A 210 4.55 5.96 -17.40
C GLU A 210 4.63 7.48 -17.26
N ASP A 211 4.57 7.99 -16.03
CA ASP A 211 4.68 9.42 -15.71
C ASP A 211 6.14 9.85 -15.48
N CYS A 212 7.12 8.96 -15.67
CA CYS A 212 8.54 9.31 -15.64
C CYS A 212 9.10 9.67 -17.02
N PRO A 213 9.83 10.80 -17.13
CA PRO A 213 10.53 11.19 -18.35
C PRO A 213 11.76 10.35 -18.65
#